data_AF-A0A4V1K328-F1
#
_entry.id   AF-A0A4V1K328-F1
#
_cell.length_a   1.000
_cell.length_b   1.000
_cell.length_c   1.000
_cell.angle_alpha   90.00
_cell.angle_beta   90.00
_cell.angle_gamma   90.00
#
_symmetry.space_group_name_H-M   'P 1'
#
loop_
_entity.id
_entity.type
_entity.pdbx_description
1 polymer ?
#
loop_
_entity_poly.entity_id
_entity_poly.type
_entity_poly.pdbx_seq_one_letter_code
_entity_poly.pdbx_strand_id
1 'polypeptide(L)'
;YRRLMRPSIESQIAQEAKEKADDAAIRAFADNVHQLLLAAPLGARRTIGIDPGYRTGCKVVVLDANGNLVAHDVIYPTPPRNYTVDAERRLLRYAAEYDVEAVAIGNGTASRETERFVRSIRFPHKVEIFVVSENGASVY
;
A
#
# COMPACT_ATOMS: atom_id res chain seq x y z
N TYR A 1 -31.55 -35.45 -29.56
CA TYR A 1 -31.68 -34.09 -28.98
C TYR A 1 -31.07 -33.97 -27.57
N ARG A 2 -31.54 -34.73 -26.55
CA ARG A 2 -31.12 -34.55 -25.14
C ARG A 2 -29.67 -34.91 -24.76
N ARG A 3 -28.99 -35.83 -25.48
CA ARG A 3 -27.76 -36.46 -24.98
C ARG A 3 -26.44 -35.80 -25.40
N LEU A 4 -26.41 -35.09 -26.53
CA LEU A 4 -25.18 -34.49 -27.10
C LEU A 4 -25.36 -33.01 -27.46
N MET A 5 -26.50 -32.62 -28.03
CA MET A 5 -26.72 -31.22 -28.42
C MET A 5 -26.94 -30.29 -27.24
N ARG A 6 -27.71 -30.71 -26.24
CA ARG A 6 -27.95 -29.87 -25.04
C ARG A 6 -26.66 -29.58 -24.24
N PRO A 7 -25.81 -30.57 -23.91
CA PRO A 7 -24.52 -30.31 -23.25
C PRO A 7 -23.57 -29.46 -24.11
N SER A 8 -23.59 -29.64 -25.43
CA SER A 8 -22.79 -28.85 -26.37
C SER A 8 -23.19 -27.38 -26.38
N ILE A 9 -24.49 -27.09 -26.40
CA ILE A 9 -25.03 -25.72 -26.36
C ILE A 9 -24.77 -25.08 -24.99
N GLU A 10 -25.00 -25.81 -23.89
CA GLU A 10 -24.72 -25.32 -22.53
C GLU A 10 -23.22 -25.01 -22.34
N SER A 11 -22.33 -25.86 -22.87
CA SER A 11 -20.87 -25.63 -22.84
C SER A 11 -20.45 -24.45 -23.71
N GLN A 12 -21.04 -24.25 -24.89
CA GLN A 12 -20.76 -23.07 -25.72
C GLN A 12 -21.18 -21.78 -25.03
N ILE A 13 -22.38 -21.73 -24.45
CA ILE A 13 -22.87 -20.56 -23.72
C ILE A 13 -21.98 -20.27 -22.50
N ALA A 14 -21.56 -21.29 -21.76
CA ALA A 14 -20.65 -21.13 -20.62
C ALA A 14 -19.26 -20.62 -21.06
N GLN A 15 -18.74 -21.12 -22.18
CA GLN A 15 -17.47 -20.68 -22.75
C GLN A 15 -17.55 -19.21 -23.20
N GLU A 16 -18.60 -18.82 -23.92
CA GLU A 16 -18.82 -17.43 -24.33
C GLU A 16 -19.00 -16.49 -23.13
N ALA A 17 -19.72 -16.92 -22.09
CA ALA A 17 -19.88 -16.15 -20.86
C ALA A 17 -18.55 -15.98 -20.12
N LYS A 18 -17.73 -17.04 -20.09
CA LYS A 18 -16.38 -17.00 -19.50
C LYS A 18 -15.47 -16.06 -20.27
N GLU A 19 -15.42 -16.16 -21.59
CA GLU A 19 -14.59 -15.28 -22.44
C GLU A 19 -14.94 -13.80 -22.22
N LYS A 20 -16.24 -13.48 -22.17
CA LYS A 20 -16.68 -12.10 -21.85
C LYS A 20 -16.28 -11.66 -20.44
N ALA A 21 -16.35 -12.55 -19.46
CA ALA A 21 -15.95 -12.24 -18.08
C ALA A 21 -14.43 -12.03 -17.97
N ASP A 22 -13.64 -12.88 -18.64
CA ASP A 22 -12.18 -12.78 -18.68
C ASP A 22 -11.75 -11.48 -19.37
N ASP A 23 -12.35 -11.12 -20.51
CA ASP A 23 -12.10 -9.85 -21.20
C ASP A 23 -12.40 -8.63 -20.32
N ALA A 24 -13.53 -8.66 -19.61
CA ALA A 24 -13.91 -7.59 -18.70
C ALA A 24 -12.93 -7.47 -17.51
N ALA A 25 -12.49 -8.60 -16.95
CA ALA A 25 -11.53 -8.63 -15.86
C ALA A 25 -10.15 -8.11 -16.30
N ILE A 26 -9.68 -8.50 -17.49
CA ILE A 26 -8.42 -8.02 -18.08
C ILE A 26 -8.47 -6.50 -18.30
N ARG A 27 -9.57 -5.98 -18.84
CA ARG A 27 -9.74 -4.53 -19.02
C ARG A 27 -9.70 -3.77 -17.70
N ALA A 28 -10.45 -4.22 -16.70
CA ALA A 28 -10.43 -3.61 -15.38
C ALA A 28 -9.01 -3.65 -14.75
N PHE A 29 -8.28 -4.74 -14.95
CA PHE A 29 -6.90 -4.84 -14.49
C PHE A 29 -5.97 -3.88 -15.22
N ALA A 30 -6.07 -3.81 -16.55
CA ALA A 30 -5.28 -2.89 -17.39
C ALA A 30 -5.53 -1.43 -17.01
N ASP A 31 -6.79 -1.05 -16.80
CA ASP A 31 -7.17 0.30 -16.37
C ASP A 31 -6.58 0.64 -14.99
N ASN A 32 -6.63 -0.31 -14.05
CA ASN A 32 -6.03 -0.12 -12.72
C ASN A 32 -4.50 0.06 -12.80
N VAL A 33 -3.80 -0.77 -13.60
CA VAL A 33 -2.34 -0.63 -13.79
C VAL A 33 -2.01 0.70 -14.45
N HIS A 34 -2.78 1.11 -15.46
CA HIS A 34 -2.59 2.39 -16.14
C HIS A 34 -2.76 3.57 -15.19
N GLN A 35 -3.77 3.54 -14.31
CA GLN A 35 -3.97 4.56 -13.28
C GLN A 35 -2.82 4.62 -12.27
N LEU A 36 -2.27 3.47 -11.88
CA LEU A 36 -1.11 3.41 -10.96
C LEU A 36 0.15 3.99 -11.60
N LEU A 37 0.41 3.70 -12.89
CA LEU A 37 1.58 4.20 -13.61
C LEU A 37 1.51 5.71 -13.90
N LEU A 38 0.30 6.24 -14.09
CA LEU A 38 0.07 7.67 -14.32
C LEU A 38 -0.17 8.45 -13.02
N ALA A 39 -0.16 7.79 -11.86
CA ALA A 39 -0.26 8.48 -10.59
C ALA A 39 0.87 9.51 -10.48
N ALA A 40 0.51 10.75 -10.14
CA ALA A 40 1.49 11.83 -10.07
C ALA A 40 2.62 11.43 -9.10
N PRO A 41 3.90 11.48 -9.54
CA PRO A 41 5.00 11.19 -8.64
C PRO A 41 4.96 12.22 -7.52
N LEU A 42 5.22 11.78 -6.28
CA LEU A 42 5.29 12.65 -5.09
C LEU A 42 6.41 13.71 -5.18
N GLY A 43 7.14 13.75 -6.30
CA GLY A 43 8.29 14.60 -6.54
C GLY A 43 9.52 14.09 -5.79
N ALA A 44 10.60 14.86 -5.88
CA ALA A 44 11.82 14.63 -5.13
C ALA A 44 11.63 15.06 -3.66
N ARG A 45 10.90 14.26 -2.88
CA ARG A 45 10.63 14.53 -1.46
C ARG A 45 11.24 13.47 -0.57
N ARG A 46 11.89 13.89 0.51
CA ARG A 46 12.36 12.96 1.54
C ARG A 46 11.15 12.37 2.25
N THR A 47 11.05 11.04 2.24
CA THR A 47 9.80 10.36 2.56
C THR A 47 10.02 9.18 3.50
N ILE A 48 9.18 9.05 4.52
CA ILE A 48 9.07 7.82 5.30
C ILE A 48 8.00 6.93 4.65
N GLY A 49 8.39 5.73 4.23
CA GLY A 49 7.45 4.69 3.80
C GLY A 49 7.10 3.78 4.98
N ILE A 50 5.82 3.50 5.17
CA ILE A 50 5.32 2.59 6.22
C ILE A 50 4.46 1.51 5.56
N ASP A 51 4.89 0.26 5.68
CA ASP A 51 4.10 -0.95 5.37
C ASP A 51 3.44 -1.43 6.67
N PRO A 52 2.12 -1.23 6.85
CA PRO A 52 1.43 -1.53 8.09
C PRO A 52 1.35 -3.03 8.41
N GLY A 53 1.36 -3.35 9.71
CA GLY A 53 1.20 -4.73 10.14
C GLY A 53 0.96 -4.86 11.64
N TYR A 54 0.08 -5.79 12.01
CA TYR A 54 -0.27 -6.07 13.41
C TYR A 54 0.83 -6.89 14.12
N ARG A 55 0.91 -8.20 13.83
CA ARG A 55 1.76 -9.15 14.57
C ARG A 55 3.25 -8.96 14.26
N THR A 56 3.58 -8.71 13.00
CA THR A 56 4.95 -8.52 12.50
C THR A 56 5.44 -7.08 12.71
N GLY A 57 4.56 -6.16 13.09
CA GLY A 57 4.85 -4.73 13.18
C GLY A 57 4.73 -4.03 11.82
N CYS A 58 4.82 -2.71 11.86
CA CYS A 58 4.88 -1.85 10.69
C CYS A 58 6.34 -1.71 10.27
N LYS A 59 6.66 -2.05 9.02
CA LYS A 59 8.02 -1.88 8.48
C LYS A 59 8.13 -0.44 8.02
N VAL A 60 9.24 0.18 8.36
CA VAL A 60 9.49 1.60 8.10
C VAL A 60 10.75 1.70 7.26
N VAL A 61 10.70 2.52 6.23
CA VAL A 61 11.87 2.91 5.43
C VAL A 61 11.92 4.43 5.35
N VAL A 62 13.12 4.98 5.25
CA VAL A 62 13.34 6.40 5.01
C VAL A 62 14.10 6.55 3.71
N LEU A 63 13.55 7.36 2.82
CA LEU A 63 14.09 7.64 1.49
C LEU A 63 14.53 9.09 1.40
N ASP A 64 15.69 9.34 0.78
CA ASP A 64 16.12 10.68 0.42
C ASP A 64 15.32 11.24 -0.77
N ALA A 65 15.60 12.48 -1.18
CA ALA A 65 14.90 13.14 -2.28
C ALA A 65 15.12 12.46 -3.65
N ASN A 66 16.15 11.63 -3.78
CA ASN A 66 16.45 10.86 -4.99
C ASN A 66 15.83 9.44 -4.94
N GLY A 67 15.19 9.07 -3.83
CA GLY A 67 14.63 7.74 -3.61
C GLY A 67 15.62 6.71 -3.07
N ASN A 68 16.83 7.13 -2.64
CA ASN A 68 17.78 6.20 -2.02
C ASN A 68 17.34 5.84 -0.60
N LEU A 69 17.48 4.57 -0.24
CA LEU A 69 17.25 4.10 1.13
C LEU A 69 18.34 4.62 2.07
N VAL A 70 17.97 5.42 3.05
CA VAL A 70 18.90 5.96 4.07
C VAL A 70 18.71 5.34 5.45
N ALA A 71 17.53 4.81 5.75
CA ALA A 71 17.27 4.06 6.98
C ALA A 71 16.11 3.08 6.83
N HIS A 72 16.08 2.05 7.68
CA HIS A 72 14.95 1.12 7.80
C HIS A 72 14.75 0.70 9.26
N ASP A 73 13.52 0.33 9.62
CA ASP A 73 13.17 -0.08 10.99
C ASP A 73 11.88 -0.93 11.00
N VAL A 74 11.55 -1.51 12.15
CA VAL A 74 10.25 -2.12 12.42
C VAL A 74 9.70 -1.55 13.73
N ILE A 75 8.52 -0.94 13.66
CA ILE A 75 7.82 -0.35 14.81
C ILE A 75 6.52 -1.10 15.10
N TYR A 76 6.02 -0.96 16.34
CA TYR A 76 4.83 -1.69 16.79
C TYR A 76 3.75 -0.77 17.36
N PRO A 77 3.20 0.18 16.58
CA PRO A 77 2.24 1.17 17.08
C PRO A 77 0.84 0.60 17.30
N THR A 78 0.52 -0.56 16.73
CA THR A 78 -0.80 -1.18 16.75
C THR A 78 -0.85 -2.43 17.65
N PRO A 79 -2.05 -2.98 17.94
CA PRO A 79 -2.16 -4.25 18.64
C PRO A 79 -1.45 -5.38 17.86
N PRO A 80 -0.96 -6.43 18.54
CA PRO A 80 -1.12 -6.70 19.97
C PRO A 80 -0.09 -6.02 20.88
N ARG A 81 0.99 -5.43 20.33
CA ARG A 81 2.08 -4.87 21.14
C ARG A 81 1.81 -3.45 21.63
N ASN A 82 1.22 -2.58 20.80
CA ASN A 82 0.88 -1.19 21.15
C ASN A 82 2.04 -0.38 21.78
N TYR A 83 3.26 -0.53 21.25
CA TYR A 83 4.44 0.25 21.68
C TYR A 83 4.44 1.63 21.03
N THR A 84 3.38 2.41 21.26
CA THR A 84 3.12 3.71 20.61
C THR A 84 4.20 4.74 20.94
N VAL A 85 4.64 4.82 22.20
CA VAL A 85 5.68 5.79 22.63
C VAL A 85 7.04 5.51 21.96
N ASP A 86 7.44 4.24 21.84
CA ASP A 86 8.68 3.87 21.15
C ASP A 86 8.58 4.15 19.65
N ALA A 87 7.45 3.78 19.03
CA ALA A 87 7.19 4.05 17.62
C ALA A 87 7.21 5.56 17.31
N GLU A 88 6.57 6.39 18.16
CA GLU A 88 6.50 7.84 17.99
C GLU A 88 7.88 8.46 18.08
N ARG A 89 8.66 8.10 19.11
CA ARG A 89 10.03 8.58 19.28
C ARG A 89 10.91 8.27 18.06
N ARG A 90 10.79 7.06 17.50
CA ARG A 90 11.56 6.67 16.30
C ARG A 90 11.15 7.47 15.07
N LEU A 91 9.84 7.64 14.84
CA LEU A 91 9.35 8.43 13.72
C LEU A 91 9.74 9.91 13.84
N LEU A 92 9.71 10.49 15.04
CA LEU A 92 10.18 11.85 15.29
C LEU A 92 11.68 12.00 15.04
N ARG A 93 12.49 11.02 15.49
CA ARG A 93 13.94 10.99 15.21
C ARG A 93 14.19 10.99 13.70
N TYR A 94 13.57 10.07 12.97
CA TYR A 94 13.76 9.99 11.51
C TYR A 94 13.27 11.23 10.79
N ALA A 95 12.14 11.81 11.22
CA ALA A 95 11.64 13.03 10.63
C ALA A 95 12.63 14.19 10.80
N ALA A 96 13.21 14.35 11.99
CA ALA A 96 14.18 15.41 12.27
C ALA A 96 15.55 15.16 11.60
N GLU A 97 16.08 13.94 11.69
CA GLU A 97 17.42 13.59 11.19
C GLU A 97 17.52 13.67 9.67
N TYR A 98 16.45 13.27 8.97
CA TYR A 98 16.43 13.21 7.51
C TYR A 98 15.58 14.31 6.87
N ASP A 99 15.13 15.32 7.63
CA ASP A 99 14.30 16.42 7.14
C ASP A 99 13.14 15.94 6.25
N VAL A 100 12.37 14.98 6.79
CA VAL A 100 11.32 14.28 6.05
C VAL A 100 10.16 15.23 5.76
N GLU A 101 9.65 15.22 4.54
CA GLU A 101 8.56 16.09 4.10
C GLU A 101 7.22 15.34 4.02
N ALA A 102 7.27 14.01 3.89
CA ALA A 102 6.08 13.19 3.73
C ALA A 102 6.19 11.82 4.43
N VAL A 103 5.04 11.28 4.84
CA VAL A 103 4.87 9.88 5.24
C VAL A 103 3.87 9.22 4.31
N ALA A 104 4.29 8.14 3.65
CA ALA A 104 3.45 7.28 2.83
C ALA A 104 3.11 6.00 3.58
N ILE A 105 1.82 5.70 3.73
CA ILE A 105 1.32 4.54 4.48
C ILE A 105 0.61 3.60 3.51
N GLY A 106 1.03 2.34 3.44
CA GLY A 106 0.34 1.32 2.64
C GLY A 106 -1.11 1.14 3.09
N ASN A 107 -2.02 0.93 2.14
CA ASN A 107 -3.47 0.81 2.41
C ASN A 107 -3.92 -0.60 2.82
N GLY A 108 -3.00 -1.48 3.19
CA GLY A 108 -3.28 -2.86 3.58
C GLY A 108 -3.75 -3.09 5.00
N THR A 109 -3.36 -4.26 5.51
CA THR A 109 -3.72 -4.73 6.85
C THR A 109 -3.15 -3.80 7.92
N ALA A 110 -4.00 -3.33 8.86
CA ALA A 110 -3.64 -2.37 9.92
C ALA A 110 -3.38 -0.93 9.44
N SER A 111 -3.68 -0.60 8.18
CA SER A 111 -3.47 0.75 7.62
C SER A 111 -4.24 1.83 8.38
N ARG A 112 -5.52 1.59 8.73
CA ARG A 112 -6.37 2.56 9.44
C ARG A 112 -5.87 2.88 10.85
N GLU A 113 -5.41 1.88 11.58
CA GLU A 113 -4.82 2.01 12.91
C GLU A 113 -3.49 2.76 12.83
N THR A 114 -2.66 2.40 11.86
CA THR A 114 -1.35 3.02 11.63
C THR A 114 -1.49 4.47 11.19
N GLU A 115 -2.42 4.78 10.29
CA GLU A 115 -2.72 6.15 9.87
C GLU A 115 -3.18 7.00 11.06
N ARG A 116 -4.12 6.50 11.87
CA ARG A 116 -4.58 7.20 13.08
C ARG A 116 -3.43 7.49 14.05
N PHE A 117 -2.54 6.51 14.24
CA PHE A 117 -1.36 6.69 15.07
C PHE A 117 -0.42 7.77 14.48
N VAL A 118 -0.03 7.66 13.21
CA VAL A 118 0.90 8.62 12.59
C VAL A 118 0.32 10.03 12.57
N ARG A 119 -0.98 10.20 12.30
CA ARG A 119 -1.67 11.50 12.35
C ARG A 119 -1.76 12.09 13.76
N SER A 120 -1.62 11.27 14.81
CA SER A 120 -1.60 11.75 16.19
C SER A 120 -0.25 12.35 16.60
N ILE A 121 0.82 12.06 15.86
CA ILE A 121 2.17 12.54 16.13
C ILE A 121 2.29 14.01 15.72
N ARG A 122 2.88 14.83 16.61
CA ARG A 122 3.27 16.21 16.29
C ARG A 122 4.71 16.24 15.80
N PHE A 123 4.90 16.21 14.50
CA PHE A 123 6.22 16.32 13.87
C PHE A 123 6.87 17.68 14.14
N PRO A 124 8.22 17.76 14.16
CA PRO A 124 8.95 19.00 14.44
C PRO A 124 8.74 20.08 13.37
N HIS A 125 8.34 19.70 12.16
CA HIS A 125 8.01 20.56 11.03
C HIS A 125 6.82 19.99 10.25
N LYS A 126 6.39 20.69 9.19
CA LYS A 126 5.24 20.25 8.38
C LYS A 126 5.61 18.96 7.62
N VAL A 127 4.91 17.88 7.96
CA VAL A 127 5.01 16.57 7.28
C VAL A 127 3.64 16.18 6.73
N GLU A 128 3.56 15.88 5.44
CA GLU A 128 2.31 15.49 4.79
C GLU A 128 2.11 13.97 4.86
N ILE A 129 0.90 13.52 5.24
CA ILE A 129 0.62 12.09 5.45
C ILE A 129 -0.34 11.60 4.38
N PHE A 130 0.10 10.61 3.60
CA PHE A 130 -0.60 10.01 2.48
C PHE A 130 -0.85 8.53 2.71
N VAL A 131 -2.00 8.04 2.28
CA VAL A 131 -2.29 6.61 2.18
C VAL A 131 -2.12 6.20 0.72
N VAL A 132 -1.31 5.18 0.47
CA VAL A 132 -0.92 4.72 -0.87
C VAL A 132 -1.33 3.27 -1.09
N SER A 133 -1.58 2.91 -2.34
CA SER A 133 -1.92 1.53 -2.71
C SER A 133 -0.73 0.60 -2.50
N GLU A 134 -0.93 -0.53 -1.80
CA GLU A 134 0.08 -1.59 -1.64
C GLU A 134 -0.02 -2.68 -2.71
N ASN A 135 -0.97 -2.58 -3.65
CA ASN A 135 -1.16 -3.57 -4.69
C ASN A 135 0.12 -3.72 -5.52
N GLY A 136 0.80 -4.87 -5.38
CA GLY A 136 2.06 -5.17 -6.06
C GLY A 136 3.32 -4.98 -5.21
N ALA A 137 3.25 -4.35 -4.03
CA ALA A 137 4.40 -4.15 -3.14
C ALA A 137 4.91 -5.45 -2.51
N SER A 138 4.04 -6.44 -2.30
CA SER A 138 4.41 -7.76 -1.75
C SER A 138 4.98 -8.74 -2.78
N VAL A 139 4.89 -8.40 -4.07
CA VAL A 139 5.47 -9.18 -5.18
C VAL A 139 6.87 -8.68 -5.56
N TYR A 140 7.20 -7.44 -5.18
CA TYR A 140 8.51 -6.80 -5.35
C TYR A 140 9.47 -7.21 -4.23
#